data_AF-A0AAV2HDW1-F1
#
_entry.id   AF-A0AAV2HDW1-F1
#
_cell.length_a   1.000
_cell.length_b   1.000
_cell.length_c   1.000
_cell.angle_alpha   90.00
_cell.angle_beta   90.00
_cell.angle_gamma   90.00
#
_symmetry.space_group_name_H-M   'P 1'
#
loop_
_entity.id
_entity.type
_entity.pdbx_description
1 polymer ?
#
loop_
_entity_poly.entity_id
_entity_poly.type
_entity_poly.pdbx_seq_one_letter_code
_entity_poly.pdbx_strand_id
1 'polypeptide(L)'
;GSLTGDLGTSYYISPELKNASESFEYDQKVDLYSLGVIFFEMCYRSLPTGMERDSILIKLTKLMTLPEDFTGDERTNEAKIILWLLNHNPSLRPTSKELLSSDLLPPAKVEETEVKKILDSALCNPQSTSHCQILKTLFDQKISEQQEVSYDHKVLQDIFPLTKFNLLQQLGATLTEVFSNHGAIQIQLPLFMPVCSVYDGDKTLVKVLNQKGMVVCVPRDQRVPLARYIVKKNINSVKHFAIEQSFKEENSTTVINNVHPMRITECTFDIISPPGSLIPDAEVLVVIQKIINTFQSLKDKKYYIQINHVSLLKAVLLLHGIPENLHLQIFSLLAEAKSKRKKIQGLLRQN
;
A
#
# COMPACT_ATOMS: atom_id res chain seq x y z
N GLY A 1 41.49 53.09 -25.62
CA GLY A 1 41.63 51.62 -25.76
C GLY A 1 40.30 51.11 -26.24
N SER A 2 40.14 50.66 -27.48
CA SER A 2 40.79 49.56 -28.20
C SER A 2 40.33 48.18 -27.76
N LEU A 3 39.11 47.81 -28.21
CA LEU A 3 38.78 46.57 -28.92
C LEU A 3 38.93 45.16 -28.29
N THR A 4 39.15 44.99 -26.98
CA THR A 4 39.31 43.62 -26.42
C THR A 4 38.37 43.24 -25.27
N GLY A 5 37.35 44.05 -24.97
CA GLY A 5 36.42 43.79 -23.85
C GLY A 5 35.22 42.88 -24.15
N ASP A 6 34.74 42.83 -25.41
CA ASP A 6 33.44 42.22 -25.76
C ASP A 6 33.54 40.85 -26.45
N LEU A 7 34.75 40.33 -26.67
CA LEU A 7 34.98 39.16 -27.52
C LEU A 7 34.59 37.83 -26.87
N GLY A 8 34.49 37.77 -25.53
CA GLY A 8 34.16 36.54 -24.82
C GLY A 8 32.67 36.21 -24.77
N THR A 9 31.80 37.22 -24.64
CA THR A 9 30.37 37.02 -24.33
C THR A 9 29.47 37.22 -25.54
N SER A 10 29.96 37.87 -26.60
CA SER A 10 29.15 38.20 -27.79
C SER A 10 28.53 36.97 -28.46
N TYR A 11 29.18 35.80 -28.43
CA TYR A 11 28.65 34.58 -29.05
C TYR A 11 27.36 34.06 -28.40
N TYR A 12 27.20 34.27 -27.09
CA TYR A 12 26.04 33.77 -26.33
C TYR A 12 24.83 34.71 -26.44
N ILE A 13 25.03 35.95 -26.88
CA ILE A 13 23.95 36.94 -27.01
C ILE A 13 23.06 36.58 -28.21
N SER A 14 21.76 36.47 -27.97
CA SER A 14 20.78 36.15 -29.00
C SER A 14 20.66 37.25 -30.08
N PRO A 15 20.29 36.90 -31.32
CA PRO A 15 20.19 37.87 -32.42
C PRO A 15 19.21 38.99 -32.15
N GLU A 16 18.08 38.67 -31.50
CA GLU A 16 17.06 39.66 -31.14
C GLU A 16 17.56 40.67 -30.11
N LEU A 17 18.44 40.26 -29.18
CA LEU A 17 19.06 41.15 -28.21
C LEU A 17 20.17 42.01 -28.85
N LYS A 18 20.89 41.49 -29.86
CA LYS A 18 21.91 42.25 -30.62
C LYS A 18 21.32 43.33 -31.52
N ASN A 19 20.15 43.07 -32.10
CA ASN A 19 19.48 43.96 -33.05
C ASN A 19 18.45 44.89 -32.39
N ALA A 20 18.26 44.79 -31.07
CA ALA A 20 17.28 45.58 -30.33
C ALA A 20 17.65 47.07 -30.33
N SER A 21 16.77 47.89 -30.91
CA SER A 21 16.80 49.35 -30.76
C SER A 21 15.85 49.74 -29.62
N GLU A 22 16.41 49.96 -28.43
CA GLU A 22 15.85 50.60 -27.22
C GLU A 22 14.53 50.09 -26.59
N SER A 23 13.80 49.12 -27.14
CA SER A 23 12.64 48.52 -26.46
C SER A 23 12.43 47.02 -26.78
N PHE A 24 13.33 46.16 -26.27
CA PHE A 24 13.15 44.71 -26.32
C PHE A 24 12.79 44.17 -24.93
N GLU A 25 11.63 43.52 -24.82
CA GLU A 25 11.24 42.80 -23.60
C GLU A 25 11.98 41.47 -23.53
N TYR A 26 12.67 41.25 -22.42
CA TYR A 26 13.43 40.04 -22.18
C TYR A 26 12.51 38.82 -22.03
N ASP A 27 12.76 37.76 -22.78
CA ASP A 27 12.00 36.51 -22.75
C ASP A 27 12.93 35.32 -22.40
N GLN A 28 12.38 34.28 -21.76
CA GLN A 28 13.09 33.03 -21.40
C GLN A 28 13.81 32.40 -22.62
N LYS A 29 13.31 32.66 -23.83
CA LYS A 29 13.91 32.17 -25.06
C LYS A 29 15.31 32.77 -25.32
N VAL A 30 15.61 33.96 -24.80
CA VAL A 30 16.95 34.57 -24.88
C VAL A 30 17.98 33.73 -24.14
N ASP A 31 17.63 33.24 -22.94
CA ASP A 31 18.47 32.31 -22.17
C ASP A 31 18.65 30.98 -22.89
N LEU A 32 17.60 30.48 -23.55
CA LEU A 32 17.66 29.23 -24.32
C LEU A 32 18.60 29.32 -25.52
N TYR A 33 18.78 30.50 -26.13
CA TYR A 33 19.79 30.70 -27.17
C TYR A 33 21.20 30.58 -26.59
N SER A 34 21.47 31.24 -25.46
CA SER A 34 22.74 31.16 -24.75
C SER A 34 23.06 29.71 -24.37
N LEU A 35 22.05 28.99 -23.88
CA LEU A 35 22.13 27.56 -23.57
C LEU A 35 22.50 26.74 -24.80
N GLY A 36 21.97 27.04 -25.99
CA GLY A 36 22.32 26.35 -27.22
C GLY A 36 23.81 26.45 -27.58
N VAL A 37 24.42 27.61 -27.37
CA VAL A 37 25.86 27.83 -27.62
C VAL A 37 26.70 27.08 -26.57
N ILE A 38 26.32 27.16 -25.29
CA ILE A 38 27.00 26.45 -24.20
C ILE A 38 26.91 24.93 -24.41
N PHE A 39 25.72 24.44 -24.78
CA PHE A 39 25.48 23.02 -24.98
C PHE A 39 26.29 22.47 -26.16
N PHE A 40 26.41 23.25 -27.25
CA PHE A 40 27.35 22.91 -28.33
C PHE A 40 28.79 22.78 -27.83
N GLU A 41 29.28 23.73 -27.06
CA GLU A 41 30.65 23.69 -26.53
C GLU A 41 30.88 22.53 -25.55
N MET A 42 29.85 22.11 -24.80
CA MET A 42 29.91 20.92 -23.94
C MET A 42 29.95 19.61 -24.74
N CYS A 43 29.23 19.54 -25.86
CA CYS A 43 29.12 18.33 -26.67
C CYS A 43 30.23 18.19 -27.73
N TYR A 44 30.92 19.28 -28.05
CA TYR A 44 31.97 19.29 -29.07
C TYR A 44 33.35 19.03 -28.48
N ARG A 45 34.30 18.65 -29.34
CA ARG A 45 35.69 18.41 -28.93
C ARG A 45 36.32 19.71 -28.40
N SER A 46 37.31 19.56 -27.53
CA SER A 46 38.10 20.70 -27.03
C SER A 46 38.77 21.45 -28.19
N LEU A 47 38.66 22.78 -28.16
CA LEU A 47 39.21 23.70 -29.16
C LEU A 47 40.42 24.41 -28.55
N PRO A 48 41.66 23.96 -28.85
CA PRO A 48 42.86 24.43 -28.16
C PRO A 48 43.27 25.86 -28.56
N THR A 49 42.79 26.36 -29.70
CA THR A 49 43.13 27.70 -30.19
C THR A 49 41.90 28.60 -30.26
N GLY A 50 42.05 29.86 -29.83
CA GLY A 50 40.96 30.84 -29.86
C GLY A 50 40.45 31.13 -31.28
N MET A 51 41.33 31.13 -32.29
CA MET A 51 40.95 31.36 -33.69
C MET A 51 40.06 30.24 -34.27
N GLU A 52 40.32 28.98 -33.89
CA GLU A 52 39.49 27.84 -34.30
C GLU A 52 38.10 27.95 -33.65
N ARG A 53 38.07 28.27 -32.35
CA ARG A 53 36.84 28.52 -31.59
C ARG A 53 36.00 29.64 -32.20
N ASP A 54 36.60 30.79 -32.49
CA ASP A 54 35.92 31.93 -33.09
C ASP A 54 35.36 31.56 -34.47
N SER A 55 36.14 30.89 -35.32
CA SER A 55 35.71 30.49 -36.66
C SER A 55 34.49 29.55 -36.62
N ILE A 56 34.47 28.63 -35.66
CA ILE A 56 33.38 27.65 -35.50
C ILE A 56 32.14 28.31 -34.89
N LEU A 57 32.29 29.08 -33.81
CA LEU A 57 31.17 29.74 -33.16
C LEU A 57 30.54 30.81 -34.06
N ILE A 58 31.33 31.53 -34.87
CA ILE A 58 30.78 32.47 -35.87
C ILE A 58 29.92 31.72 -36.89
N LYS A 59 30.39 30.59 -37.43
CA LYS A 59 29.60 29.78 -38.37
C LYS A 59 28.33 29.26 -37.72
N LEU A 60 28.43 28.73 -36.50
CA LEU A 60 27.29 28.21 -35.74
C LEU A 60 26.24 29.30 -35.45
N THR A 61 26.66 30.44 -34.91
CA THR A 61 25.77 31.53 -34.47
C THR A 61 25.25 32.42 -35.60
N LYS A 62 25.87 32.44 -36.79
CA LYS A 62 25.41 33.26 -37.93
C LYS A 62 24.77 32.44 -39.05
N LEU A 63 25.26 31.23 -39.29
CA LEU A 63 24.81 30.37 -40.39
C LEU A 63 23.97 29.20 -39.88
N MET A 64 23.88 28.98 -38.56
CA MET A 64 23.21 27.83 -37.95
C MET A 64 23.69 26.49 -38.52
N THR A 65 24.98 26.42 -38.87
CA THR A 65 25.61 25.20 -39.39
C THR A 65 26.53 24.59 -38.35
N LEU A 66 26.34 23.30 -38.08
CA LEU A 66 27.23 22.51 -37.24
C LEU A 66 28.49 22.10 -38.03
N PRO A 67 29.65 21.95 -37.38
CA PRO A 67 30.84 21.36 -38.00
C PRO A 67 30.57 19.95 -38.54
N GLU A 68 31.24 19.59 -39.64
CA GLU A 68 31.08 18.27 -40.28
C GLU A 68 31.49 17.11 -39.36
N ASP A 69 32.42 17.34 -38.44
CA ASP A 69 32.86 16.37 -37.44
C ASP A 69 31.95 16.29 -36.19
N PHE A 70 30.92 17.14 -36.11
CA PHE A 70 29.94 17.11 -35.01
C PHE A 70 28.94 15.96 -35.19
N THR A 71 28.48 15.73 -36.42
CA THR A 71 27.43 14.78 -36.78
C THR A 71 27.97 13.36 -36.96
N GLY A 72 28.33 12.70 -35.85
CA GLY A 72 28.46 11.24 -35.80
C GLY A 72 27.11 10.59 -35.44
N ASP A 73 26.93 9.30 -35.73
CA ASP A 73 25.68 8.56 -35.48
C ASP A 73 25.15 8.71 -34.04
N GLU A 74 26.05 8.87 -33.06
CA GLU A 74 25.73 8.98 -31.63
C GLU A 74 25.18 10.36 -31.20
N ARG A 75 25.40 11.45 -31.97
CA ARG A 75 25.08 12.83 -31.55
C ARG A 75 23.87 13.45 -32.27
N THR A 76 22.98 12.59 -32.77
CA THR A 76 21.85 12.98 -33.61
C THR A 76 20.81 13.83 -32.86
N ASN A 77 20.62 13.60 -31.55
CA ASN A 77 19.66 14.34 -30.75
C ASN A 77 20.23 15.68 -30.26
N GLU A 78 21.49 15.69 -29.85
CA GLU A 78 22.23 16.88 -29.43
C GLU A 78 22.28 17.90 -30.56
N ALA A 79 22.58 17.45 -31.79
CA ALA A 79 22.56 18.30 -32.97
C ALA A 79 21.19 18.96 -33.20
N LYS A 80 20.09 18.18 -33.08
CA LYS A 80 18.72 18.69 -33.20
C LYS A 80 18.40 19.71 -32.12
N ILE A 81 18.76 19.44 -30.87
CA ILE A 81 18.55 20.35 -29.74
C ILE A 81 19.31 21.67 -29.97
N ILE A 82 20.59 21.60 -30.34
CA ILE A 82 21.43 22.79 -30.58
C ILE A 82 20.82 23.65 -31.68
N LEU A 83 20.44 23.07 -32.83
CA LEU A 83 19.83 23.82 -33.92
C LEU A 83 18.45 24.40 -33.54
N TRP A 84 17.69 23.69 -32.71
CA TRP A 84 16.40 24.17 -32.23
C TRP A 84 16.54 25.36 -31.27
N LEU A 85 17.54 25.32 -30.38
CA LEU A 85 17.87 26.40 -29.45
C LEU A 85 18.49 27.62 -30.14
N LEU A 86 19.32 27.41 -31.16
CA LEU A 86 20.01 28.47 -31.89
C LEU A 86 19.18 29.12 -33.00
N ASN A 87 17.90 28.76 -33.14
CA ASN A 87 17.03 29.37 -34.13
C ASN A 87 16.94 30.88 -33.93
N HIS A 88 17.25 31.64 -34.99
CA HIS A 88 17.25 33.11 -34.95
C HIS A 88 15.85 33.72 -34.83
N ASN A 89 14.80 32.96 -35.15
CA ASN A 89 13.43 33.37 -34.91
C ASN A 89 12.98 32.86 -33.52
N PRO A 90 12.77 33.74 -32.52
CA PRO A 90 12.34 33.34 -31.18
C PRO A 90 11.03 32.54 -31.18
N SER A 91 10.13 32.77 -32.14
CA SER A 91 8.87 32.03 -32.23
C SER A 91 9.07 30.55 -32.57
N LEU A 92 10.15 30.19 -33.27
CA LEU A 92 10.49 28.82 -33.64
C LEU A 92 11.40 28.13 -32.61
N ARG A 93 12.01 28.90 -31.71
CA ARG A 93 12.83 28.40 -30.58
C ARG A 93 11.90 27.81 -29.50
N PRO A 94 12.26 26.69 -28.84
CA PRO A 94 11.40 26.11 -27.81
C PRO A 94 11.34 26.98 -26.56
N THR A 95 10.34 26.71 -25.72
CA THR A 95 10.36 27.03 -24.29
C THR A 95 11.03 25.92 -23.49
N SER A 96 11.43 26.19 -22.24
CA SER A 96 12.04 25.14 -21.40
C SER A 96 11.10 23.96 -21.15
N LYS A 97 9.79 24.20 -21.10
CA LYS A 97 8.78 23.15 -20.94
C LYS A 97 8.68 22.27 -22.19
N GLU A 98 8.67 22.88 -23.39
CA GLU A 98 8.63 22.15 -24.66
C GLU A 98 9.88 21.30 -24.86
N LEU A 99 11.05 21.85 -24.50
CA LEU A 99 12.31 21.11 -24.56
C LEU A 99 12.31 19.89 -23.62
N LEU A 100 11.89 20.07 -22.37
CA LEU A 100 11.78 18.97 -21.37
C LEU A 100 10.77 17.89 -21.76
N SER A 101 9.73 18.26 -22.51
CA SER A 101 8.72 17.31 -23.01
C SER A 101 9.10 16.61 -24.32
N SER A 102 10.22 16.97 -24.93
CA SER A 102 10.62 16.41 -26.23
C SER A 102 11.29 15.03 -26.09
N ASP A 103 11.14 14.20 -27.12
CA ASP A 103 11.80 12.88 -27.21
C ASP A 103 13.33 12.98 -27.43
N LEU A 104 13.88 14.19 -27.50
CA LEU A 104 15.29 14.43 -27.74
C LEU A 104 16.14 14.30 -26.46
N LEU A 105 15.53 14.45 -25.29
CA LEU A 105 16.20 14.28 -24.01
C LEU A 105 16.04 12.84 -23.50
N PRO A 106 17.06 12.27 -22.85
CA PRO A 106 16.89 11.00 -22.17
C PRO A 106 15.78 11.13 -21.10
N PRO A 107 14.98 10.08 -20.87
CA PRO A 107 13.96 10.10 -19.83
C PRO A 107 14.62 10.46 -18.50
N ALA A 108 14.00 11.40 -17.77
CA ALA A 108 14.50 11.83 -16.47
C ALA A 108 14.71 10.60 -15.57
N LYS A 109 15.97 10.22 -15.34
CA LYS A 109 16.34 9.20 -14.37
C LYS A 109 16.16 9.82 -12.99
N VAL A 110 14.93 9.88 -12.51
CA VAL A 110 14.68 10.26 -11.12
C VAL A 110 15.29 9.15 -10.28
N GLU A 111 16.31 9.47 -9.48
CA GLU A 111 16.92 8.49 -8.60
C GLU A 111 15.83 7.97 -7.64
N GLU A 112 15.74 6.64 -7.45
CA GLU A 112 14.73 6.04 -6.55
C GLU A 112 14.78 6.63 -5.13
N THR A 113 15.96 7.07 -4.71
CA THR A 113 16.22 7.79 -3.46
C THR A 113 15.52 9.15 -3.38
N GLU A 114 15.40 9.86 -4.50
CA GLU A 114 14.72 11.14 -4.58
C GLU A 114 13.21 10.97 -4.60
N VAL A 115 12.70 9.98 -5.36
CA VAL A 115 11.29 9.58 -5.33
C VAL A 115 10.86 9.17 -3.91
N LYS A 116 11.69 8.38 -3.23
CA LYS A 116 11.43 7.95 -1.85
C LYS A 116 11.41 9.13 -0.88
N LYS A 117 12.35 10.07 -0.98
CA LYS A 117 12.33 11.30 -0.16
C LYS A 117 11.07 12.14 -0.39
N ILE A 118 10.64 12.27 -1.65
CA ILE A 118 9.41 12.99 -2.00
C ILE A 118 8.20 12.28 -1.38
N LEU A 119 8.09 10.96 -1.55
CA LEU A 119 7.03 10.14 -0.95
C LEU A 119 7.01 10.28 0.58
N ASP A 120 8.15 10.10 1.24
CA ASP A 120 8.26 10.20 2.69
C ASP A 120 7.84 11.61 3.16
N SER A 121 8.32 12.66 2.50
CA SER A 121 7.96 14.04 2.83
C SER A 121 6.46 14.34 2.63
N ALA A 122 5.85 13.77 1.58
CA ALA A 122 4.43 13.94 1.29
C ALA A 122 3.54 13.11 2.24
N LEU A 123 3.98 11.94 2.68
CA LEU A 123 3.20 11.05 3.54
C LEU A 123 3.32 11.38 5.04
N CYS A 124 4.40 12.04 5.48
CA CYS A 124 4.58 12.41 6.88
C CYS A 124 3.68 13.56 7.36
N ASN A 125 3.15 14.40 6.46
CA ASN A 125 2.27 15.52 6.82
C ASN A 125 0.87 15.35 6.22
N PRO A 126 -0.12 14.86 7.01
CA PRO A 126 -1.50 14.67 6.56
C PRO A 126 -2.21 15.96 6.09
N GLN A 127 -1.70 17.13 6.49
CA GLN A 127 -2.25 18.44 6.13
C GLN A 127 -1.60 19.03 4.87
N SER A 128 -0.58 18.39 4.30
CA SER A 128 0.10 18.89 3.11
C SER A 128 -0.77 18.76 1.86
N THR A 129 -0.63 19.70 0.93
CA THR A 129 -1.30 19.64 -0.38
C THR A 129 -0.88 18.41 -1.18
N SER A 130 0.40 18.03 -1.09
CA SER A 130 0.96 16.81 -1.70
C SER A 130 0.29 15.55 -1.17
N HIS A 131 0.11 15.42 0.15
CA HIS A 131 -0.61 14.29 0.74
C HIS A 131 -2.05 14.17 0.19
N CYS A 132 -2.78 15.29 0.19
CA CYS A 132 -4.15 15.34 -0.33
C CYS A 132 -4.22 14.99 -1.83
N GLN A 133 -3.25 15.44 -2.63
CA GLN A 133 -3.17 15.10 -4.05
C GLN A 133 -2.92 13.60 -4.26
N ILE A 134 -1.97 13.00 -3.53
CA ILE A 134 -1.69 11.57 -3.60
C ILE A 134 -2.94 10.76 -3.26
N LEU A 135 -3.59 11.05 -2.12
CA LEU A 135 -4.81 10.35 -1.73
C LEU A 135 -5.91 10.52 -2.77
N LYS A 136 -6.12 11.74 -3.27
CA LYS A 136 -7.11 11.99 -4.32
C LYS A 136 -6.83 11.13 -5.57
N THR A 137 -5.59 11.11 -6.05
CA THR A 137 -5.20 10.29 -7.20
C THR A 137 -5.38 8.79 -6.94
N LEU A 138 -5.13 8.31 -5.71
CA LEU A 138 -5.37 6.91 -5.33
C LEU A 138 -6.87 6.57 -5.33
N PHE A 139 -7.72 7.45 -4.81
CA PHE A 139 -9.17 7.21 -4.75
C PHE A 139 -9.90 7.47 -6.07
N ASP A 140 -9.35 8.30 -6.97
CA ASP A 140 -9.90 8.58 -8.30
C ASP A 140 -9.57 7.47 -9.34
N GLN A 141 -8.88 6.40 -8.94
CA GLN A 141 -8.58 5.27 -9.80
C GLN A 141 -9.87 4.61 -10.31
N LYS A 142 -9.97 4.44 -11.63
CA LYS A 142 -11.11 3.75 -12.25
C LYS A 142 -10.89 2.24 -12.16
N ILE A 143 -11.90 1.54 -11.66
CA ILE A 143 -11.97 0.07 -11.68
C ILE A 143 -12.37 -0.35 -13.11
N SER A 144 -11.65 -1.30 -13.70
CA SER A 144 -12.00 -1.85 -15.02
C SER A 144 -13.15 -2.85 -14.92
N GLU A 145 -13.91 -3.03 -16.00
CA GLU A 145 -15.00 -4.03 -16.05
C GLU A 145 -14.52 -5.44 -15.69
N GLN A 146 -13.29 -5.80 -16.11
CA GLN A 146 -12.68 -7.09 -15.77
C GLN A 146 -12.41 -7.23 -14.27
N GLN A 147 -11.93 -6.16 -13.62
CA GLN A 147 -11.69 -6.14 -12.19
C GLN A 147 -13.00 -6.31 -11.43
N GLU A 148 -14.04 -5.57 -11.80
CA GLU A 148 -15.37 -5.65 -11.20
C GLU A 148 -15.96 -7.07 -11.28
N VAL A 149 -15.94 -7.68 -12.48
CA VAL A 149 -16.45 -9.06 -12.68
C VAL A 149 -15.63 -10.09 -11.90
N SER A 150 -14.31 -9.93 -11.86
CA SER A 150 -13.41 -10.90 -11.20
C SER A 150 -13.43 -10.81 -9.67
N TYR A 151 -13.82 -9.66 -9.10
CA TYR A 151 -13.74 -9.38 -7.66
C TYR A 151 -14.55 -10.37 -6.83
N ASP A 152 -15.81 -10.59 -7.22
CA ASP A 152 -16.76 -11.45 -6.50
C ASP A 152 -16.82 -12.88 -7.04
N HIS A 153 -16.11 -13.17 -8.13
CA HIS A 153 -16.22 -14.43 -8.86
C HIS A 153 -16.07 -15.67 -7.94
N LYS A 154 -15.12 -15.65 -7.00
CA LYS A 154 -14.95 -16.74 -6.03
C LYS A 154 -16.12 -16.89 -5.06
N VAL A 155 -16.69 -15.78 -4.60
CA VAL A 155 -17.80 -15.78 -3.63
C VAL A 155 -19.08 -16.26 -4.30
N LEU A 156 -19.30 -15.87 -5.56
CA LEU A 156 -20.49 -16.21 -6.33
C LEU A 156 -20.47 -17.63 -6.92
N GLN A 157 -19.28 -18.22 -7.11
CA GLN A 157 -19.13 -19.61 -7.58
C GLN A 157 -19.62 -20.67 -6.58
N ASP A 158 -19.70 -20.35 -5.29
CA ASP A 158 -20.29 -21.22 -4.26
C ASP A 158 -21.83 -21.26 -4.39
N ILE A 159 -22.33 -21.89 -5.46
CA ILE A 159 -23.77 -22.08 -5.72
C ILE A 159 -24.35 -23.08 -4.72
N PHE A 160 -24.70 -22.63 -3.52
CA PHE A 160 -25.76 -23.21 -2.65
C PHE A 160 -26.31 -22.14 -1.68
N PRO A 161 -27.01 -21.08 -2.16
CA PRO A 161 -27.24 -19.91 -1.33
C PRO A 161 -28.41 -20.11 -0.34
N LEU A 162 -29.61 -20.42 -0.81
CA LEU A 162 -30.83 -20.29 0.01
C LEU A 162 -30.93 -21.30 1.16
N THR A 163 -30.66 -22.58 0.90
CA THR A 163 -30.74 -23.61 1.96
C THR A 163 -29.69 -23.39 3.05
N LYS A 164 -28.48 -22.97 2.68
CA LYS A 164 -27.42 -22.63 3.62
C LYS A 164 -27.76 -21.38 4.43
N PHE A 165 -28.31 -20.34 3.80
CA PHE A 165 -28.76 -19.15 4.51
C PHE A 165 -29.90 -19.45 5.49
N ASN A 166 -30.91 -20.21 5.07
CA ASN A 166 -32.00 -20.63 5.95
C ASN A 166 -31.48 -21.46 7.14
N LEU A 167 -30.55 -22.38 6.89
CA LEU A 167 -29.93 -23.18 7.95
C LEU A 167 -29.11 -22.31 8.91
N LEU A 168 -28.29 -21.39 8.40
CA LEU A 168 -27.52 -20.46 9.24
C LEU A 168 -28.41 -19.54 10.06
N GLN A 169 -29.54 -19.09 9.49
CA GLN A 169 -30.52 -18.28 10.20
C GLN A 169 -31.18 -19.07 11.34
N GLN A 170 -31.60 -20.31 11.07
CA GLN A 170 -32.17 -21.20 12.09
C GLN A 170 -31.15 -21.52 13.19
N LEU A 171 -29.93 -21.90 12.81
CA LEU A 171 -28.83 -22.14 13.76
C LEU A 171 -28.57 -20.91 14.62
N GLY A 172 -28.52 -19.72 14.01
CA GLY A 172 -28.32 -18.45 14.69
C GLY A 172 -29.42 -18.18 15.72
N ALA A 173 -30.69 -18.35 15.34
CA ALA A 173 -31.83 -18.16 16.24
C ALA A 173 -31.77 -19.11 17.45
N THR A 174 -31.49 -20.40 17.21
CA THR A 174 -31.37 -21.40 18.29
C THR A 174 -30.19 -21.10 19.23
N LEU A 175 -29.04 -20.68 18.68
CA LEU A 175 -27.88 -20.29 19.49
C LEU A 175 -28.16 -19.05 20.32
N THR A 176 -28.79 -18.03 19.73
CA THR A 176 -29.23 -16.82 20.43
C THR A 176 -30.15 -17.16 21.60
N GLU A 177 -31.09 -18.10 21.44
CA GLU A 177 -31.95 -18.55 22.52
C GLU A 177 -31.14 -19.20 23.65
N VAL A 178 -30.21 -20.11 23.32
CA VAL A 178 -29.34 -20.75 24.32
C VAL A 178 -28.53 -19.70 25.09
N PHE A 179 -27.91 -18.74 24.41
CA PHE A 179 -27.11 -17.70 25.07
C PHE A 179 -27.95 -16.76 25.92
N SER A 180 -29.14 -16.37 25.44
CA SER A 180 -30.06 -15.51 26.17
C SER A 180 -30.56 -16.19 27.46
N ASN A 181 -30.80 -17.51 27.42
CA ASN A 181 -31.15 -18.30 28.61
C ASN A 181 -30.03 -18.35 29.66
N HIS A 182 -28.78 -18.11 29.26
CA HIS A 182 -27.63 -17.97 30.17
C HIS A 182 -27.39 -16.51 30.60
N GLY A 183 -28.29 -15.58 30.24
CA GLY A 183 -28.20 -14.16 30.58
C GLY A 183 -27.17 -13.39 29.77
N ALA A 184 -26.72 -13.93 28.64
CA ALA A 184 -25.83 -13.22 27.74
C ALA A 184 -26.59 -12.29 26.80
N ILE A 185 -25.98 -11.15 26.48
CA ILE A 185 -26.53 -10.15 25.57
C ILE A 185 -25.71 -10.06 24.28
N GLN A 186 -26.37 -9.77 23.16
CA GLN A 186 -25.69 -9.49 21.92
C GLN A 186 -25.26 -8.02 21.88
N ILE A 187 -23.97 -7.76 21.79
CA ILE A 187 -23.42 -6.41 21.60
C ILE A 187 -22.91 -6.32 20.18
N GLN A 188 -23.49 -5.40 19.40
CA GLN A 188 -23.00 -5.06 18.07
C GLN A 188 -21.82 -4.10 18.20
N LEU A 189 -20.66 -4.54 17.71
CA LEU A 189 -19.42 -3.78 17.76
C LEU A 189 -19.13 -3.15 16.38
N PRO A 190 -18.41 -2.02 16.31
CA PRO A 190 -18.04 -1.42 15.03
C PRO A 190 -17.23 -2.38 14.16
N LEU A 191 -17.59 -2.48 12.87
CA LEU A 191 -16.93 -3.35 11.90
C LEU A 191 -15.46 -2.98 11.66
N PHE A 192 -15.13 -1.69 11.73
CA PHE A 192 -13.77 -1.20 11.53
C PHE A 192 -13.17 -0.75 12.86
N MET A 193 -11.87 -1.01 13.03
CA MET A 193 -11.09 -0.45 14.13
C MET A 193 -9.69 -0.04 13.67
N PRO A 194 -9.00 0.85 14.40
CA PRO A 194 -7.58 1.10 14.15
C PRO A 194 -6.77 -0.19 14.28
N VAL A 195 -5.77 -0.36 13.42
CA VAL A 195 -4.82 -1.48 13.51
C VAL A 195 -4.15 -1.44 14.89
N CYS A 196 -4.04 -2.60 15.53
CA CYS A 196 -3.43 -2.74 16.86
C CYS A 196 -2.40 -3.87 16.87
N SER A 197 -1.51 -3.84 17.86
CA SER A 197 -0.38 -4.76 17.96
C SER A 197 -0.75 -6.23 18.14
N VAL A 198 -2.01 -6.52 18.54
CA VAL A 198 -2.51 -7.90 18.63
C VAL A 198 -2.49 -8.61 17.27
N TYR A 199 -2.58 -7.85 16.18
CA TYR A 199 -2.54 -8.38 14.82
C TYR A 199 -1.16 -8.22 14.16
N ASP A 200 -0.10 -7.90 14.91
CA ASP A 200 1.24 -7.78 14.36
C ASP A 200 1.71 -9.12 13.77
N GLY A 201 2.21 -9.06 12.53
CA GLY A 201 2.65 -10.24 11.78
C GLY A 201 1.52 -11.03 11.09
N ASP A 202 0.25 -10.66 11.28
CA ASP A 202 -0.86 -11.26 10.53
C ASP A 202 -0.92 -10.71 9.11
N LYS A 203 -0.41 -11.50 8.16
CA LYS A 203 -0.43 -11.20 6.73
C LYS A 203 -1.82 -11.33 6.10
N THR A 204 -2.80 -11.91 6.81
CA THR A 204 -4.17 -12.11 6.32
C THR A 204 -5.14 -11.05 6.82
N LEU A 205 -4.68 -10.08 7.62
CA LEU A 205 -5.54 -9.03 8.14
C LEU A 205 -5.96 -8.08 7.01
N VAL A 206 -7.27 -7.92 6.82
CA VAL A 206 -7.82 -6.94 5.88
C VAL A 206 -7.56 -5.54 6.41
N LYS A 207 -6.72 -4.78 5.70
CA LYS A 207 -6.42 -3.37 6.00
C LYS A 207 -7.07 -2.47 4.97
N VAL A 208 -7.70 -1.40 5.44
CA VAL A 208 -8.40 -0.43 4.59
C VAL A 208 -7.85 0.95 4.88
N LEU A 209 -7.44 1.65 3.83
CA LEU A 209 -7.10 3.07 3.90
C LEU A 209 -8.37 3.88 3.70
N ASN A 210 -8.68 4.81 4.60
CA ASN A 210 -9.80 5.72 4.40
C ASN A 210 -9.38 6.97 3.60
N GLN A 211 -10.37 7.74 3.15
CA GLN A 211 -10.16 8.98 2.36
C GLN A 211 -9.29 10.04 3.06
N LYS A 212 -9.11 9.94 4.39
CA LYS A 212 -8.28 10.84 5.20
C LYS A 212 -6.86 10.30 5.43
N GLY A 213 -6.50 9.17 4.82
CA GLY A 213 -5.18 8.54 4.95
C GLY A 213 -4.99 7.71 6.22
N MET A 214 -6.04 7.49 7.01
CA MET A 214 -5.95 6.62 8.18
C MET A 214 -6.16 5.15 7.78
N VAL A 215 -5.24 4.31 8.22
CA VAL A 215 -5.35 2.85 8.06
C VAL A 215 -6.18 2.28 9.20
N VAL A 216 -7.27 1.61 8.84
CA VAL A 216 -8.11 0.80 9.74
C VAL A 216 -8.06 -0.65 9.29
N CYS A 217 -8.54 -1.56 10.13
CA CYS A 217 -8.72 -2.97 9.76
C CYS A 217 -10.13 -3.44 10.05
N VAL A 218 -10.51 -4.51 9.36
CA VAL A 218 -11.62 -5.36 9.77
C VAL A 218 -11.04 -6.41 10.73
N PRO A 219 -11.53 -6.51 11.97
CA PRO A 219 -11.06 -7.48 12.95
C PRO A 219 -11.18 -8.91 12.41
N ARG A 220 -10.16 -9.72 12.73
CA ARG A 220 -10.16 -11.14 12.38
C ARG A 220 -11.07 -11.96 13.31
N ASP A 221 -11.40 -11.40 14.47
CA ASP A 221 -12.16 -12.05 15.52
C ASP A 221 -13.04 -11.04 16.26
N GLN A 222 -13.97 -11.53 17.07
CA GLN A 222 -14.88 -10.68 17.86
C GLN A 222 -14.31 -10.28 19.24
N ARG A 223 -13.22 -10.90 19.70
CA ARG A 223 -12.69 -10.70 21.05
C ARG A 223 -11.85 -9.44 21.16
N VAL A 224 -11.04 -9.10 20.17
CA VAL A 224 -10.24 -7.87 20.17
C VAL A 224 -11.13 -6.62 20.17
N PRO A 225 -12.17 -6.51 19.31
CA PRO A 225 -13.13 -5.41 19.38
C PRO A 225 -13.88 -5.36 20.72
N LEU A 226 -14.27 -6.52 21.26
CA LEU A 226 -14.98 -6.62 22.53
C LEU A 226 -14.12 -6.11 23.69
N ALA A 227 -12.86 -6.56 23.77
CA ALA A 227 -11.92 -6.09 24.79
C ALA A 227 -11.74 -4.57 24.75
N ARG A 228 -11.58 -4.00 23.54
CA ARG A 228 -11.50 -2.55 23.35
C ARG A 228 -12.78 -1.84 23.81
N TYR A 229 -13.95 -2.39 23.53
CA TYR A 229 -15.23 -1.83 23.95
C TYR A 229 -15.38 -1.84 25.48
N ILE A 230 -15.11 -2.97 26.10
CA ILE A 230 -15.22 -3.19 27.55
C ILE A 230 -14.32 -2.23 28.32
N VAL A 231 -13.05 -2.12 27.91
CA VAL A 231 -12.09 -1.19 28.53
C VAL A 231 -12.56 0.26 28.38
N LYS A 232 -13.00 0.68 27.19
CA LYS A 232 -13.47 2.06 26.96
C LYS A 232 -14.73 2.42 27.74
N LYS A 233 -15.59 1.44 28.00
CA LYS A 233 -16.86 1.62 28.73
C LYS A 233 -16.74 1.32 30.22
N ASN A 234 -15.55 0.93 30.71
CA ASN A 234 -15.32 0.51 32.09
C ASN A 234 -16.31 -0.58 32.55
N ILE A 235 -16.56 -1.58 31.70
CA ILE A 235 -17.45 -2.69 32.01
C ILE A 235 -16.68 -3.74 32.82
N ASN A 236 -17.11 -4.00 34.06
CA ASN A 236 -16.44 -4.95 34.97
C ASN A 236 -17.02 -6.37 34.91
N SER A 237 -18.29 -6.50 34.50
CA SER A 237 -18.96 -7.79 34.42
C SER A 237 -20.04 -7.75 33.34
N VAL A 238 -19.99 -8.69 32.40
CA VAL A 238 -21.02 -8.87 31.37
C VAL A 238 -20.89 -10.26 30.75
N LYS A 239 -22.02 -10.89 30.43
CA LYS A 239 -22.06 -12.04 29.54
C LYS A 239 -22.44 -11.55 28.16
N HIS A 240 -21.60 -11.82 27.18
CA HIS A 240 -21.76 -11.34 25.82
C HIS A 240 -21.72 -12.52 24.86
N PHE A 241 -22.46 -12.40 23.75
CA PHE A 241 -22.28 -13.27 22.61
C PHE A 241 -22.33 -12.47 21.31
N ALA A 242 -21.70 -13.00 20.27
CA ALA A 242 -21.78 -12.46 18.92
C ALA A 242 -21.82 -13.58 17.89
N ILE A 243 -22.72 -13.44 16.91
CA ILE A 243 -22.82 -14.29 15.71
C ILE A 243 -22.61 -13.37 14.52
N GLU A 244 -21.35 -13.17 14.17
CA GLU A 244 -20.92 -12.10 13.25
C GLU A 244 -19.93 -12.65 12.24
N GLN A 245 -19.59 -11.86 11.23
CA GLN A 245 -18.61 -12.25 10.24
C GLN A 245 -17.27 -11.58 10.46
N SER A 246 -16.22 -12.40 10.40
CA SER A 246 -14.85 -11.95 10.27
C SER A 246 -14.39 -12.10 8.82
N PHE A 247 -13.38 -11.30 8.46
CA PHE A 247 -12.83 -11.26 7.11
C PHE A 247 -11.33 -11.50 7.16
N LYS A 248 -10.82 -12.22 6.15
CA LYS A 248 -9.39 -12.46 5.99
C LYS A 248 -8.99 -12.39 4.53
N GLU A 249 -7.80 -11.88 4.27
CA GLU A 249 -7.16 -11.97 2.97
C GLU A 249 -6.65 -13.40 2.72
N GLU A 250 -6.62 -13.78 1.45
CA GLU A 250 -6.07 -15.05 1.03
C GLU A 250 -4.53 -14.97 1.02
N ASN A 251 -3.84 -15.95 1.62
CA ASN A 251 -2.38 -16.01 1.72
C ASN A 251 -1.64 -16.22 0.38
N SER A 252 -2.31 -16.03 -0.76
CA SER A 252 -1.75 -16.31 -2.06
C SER A 252 -0.88 -15.14 -2.53
N THR A 253 0.42 -15.25 -2.32
CA THR A 253 1.44 -14.31 -2.85
C THR A 253 1.49 -14.29 -4.39
N THR A 254 0.73 -15.14 -5.07
CA THR A 254 0.73 -15.30 -6.53
C THR A 254 -0.49 -14.70 -7.24
N VAL A 255 -1.49 -14.20 -6.51
CA VAL A 255 -2.68 -13.59 -7.13
C VAL A 255 -2.63 -12.08 -6.94
N ILE A 256 -2.21 -11.39 -7.99
CA ILE A 256 -2.18 -9.91 -8.11
C ILE A 256 -3.61 -9.33 -8.19
N ASN A 257 -4.64 -10.18 -8.21
CA ASN A 257 -6.02 -9.75 -8.40
C ASN A 257 -6.64 -9.37 -7.05
N ASN A 258 -7.11 -8.13 -6.98
CA ASN A 258 -8.02 -7.67 -5.94
C ASN A 258 -9.27 -8.55 -5.98
N VAL A 259 -9.45 -9.40 -4.97
CA VAL A 259 -10.61 -10.28 -4.82
C VAL A 259 -11.30 -10.01 -3.50
N HIS A 260 -12.60 -10.29 -3.43
CA HIS A 260 -13.36 -10.14 -2.21
C HIS A 260 -12.71 -10.96 -1.07
N PRO A 261 -12.43 -10.37 0.11
CA PRO A 261 -11.86 -11.08 1.24
C PRO A 261 -12.70 -12.28 1.65
N MET A 262 -12.06 -13.35 2.12
CA MET A 262 -12.78 -14.53 2.57
C MET A 262 -13.60 -14.18 3.82
N ARG A 263 -14.89 -14.52 3.78
CA ARG A 263 -15.84 -14.33 4.89
C ARG A 263 -15.92 -15.59 5.74
N ILE A 264 -15.82 -15.44 7.05
CA ILE A 264 -15.97 -16.50 8.03
C ILE A 264 -17.05 -16.08 9.02
N THR A 265 -18.06 -16.92 9.22
CA THR A 265 -19.03 -16.68 10.30
C THR A 265 -18.46 -17.23 11.61
N GLU A 266 -18.36 -16.36 12.61
CA GLU A 266 -17.94 -16.71 13.96
C GLU A 266 -19.09 -16.60 14.94
N CYS A 267 -19.15 -17.56 15.86
CA CYS A 267 -20.07 -17.55 16.98
C CYS A 267 -19.23 -17.57 18.26
N THR A 268 -19.38 -16.53 19.08
CA THR A 268 -18.61 -16.30 20.30
C THR A 268 -19.55 -16.12 21.47
N PHE A 269 -19.12 -16.62 22.63
CA PHE A 269 -19.78 -16.44 23.92
C PHE A 269 -18.68 -16.19 24.94
N ASP A 270 -18.72 -15.04 25.59
CA ASP A 270 -17.67 -14.56 26.48
C ASP A 270 -18.29 -14.09 27.80
N ILE A 271 -17.69 -14.51 28.91
CA ILE A 271 -18.07 -14.06 30.26
C ILE A 271 -16.94 -13.18 30.78
N ILE A 272 -17.24 -11.90 30.95
CA ILE A 272 -16.35 -10.92 31.55
C ILE A 272 -16.71 -10.80 33.00
N SER A 273 -15.73 -10.98 33.88
CA SER A 273 -15.89 -10.93 35.32
C SER A 273 -14.55 -10.60 35.98
N PRO A 274 -14.55 -10.13 37.23
CA PRO A 274 -13.33 -9.98 38.02
C PRO A 274 -12.57 -11.31 38.14
N PRO A 275 -11.23 -11.28 38.22
CA PRO A 275 -10.44 -12.49 38.39
C PRO A 275 -10.73 -13.17 39.75
N GLY A 276 -10.50 -14.49 39.81
CA GLY A 276 -10.50 -15.25 41.08
C GLY A 276 -11.56 -16.34 41.20
N SER A 277 -12.47 -16.46 40.25
CA SER A 277 -13.48 -17.53 40.21
C SER A 277 -13.35 -18.35 38.93
N LEU A 278 -13.49 -19.68 39.06
CA LEU A 278 -13.61 -20.61 37.93
C LEU A 278 -15.08 -20.90 37.56
N ILE A 279 -16.03 -20.25 38.23
CA ILE A 279 -17.45 -20.37 37.91
C ILE A 279 -17.74 -19.95 36.46
N PRO A 280 -17.19 -18.85 35.92
CA PRO A 280 -17.35 -18.50 34.51
C PRO A 280 -16.86 -19.59 33.56
N ASP A 281 -15.68 -20.17 33.82
CA ASP A 281 -15.10 -21.26 33.02
C ASP A 281 -16.01 -22.50 33.04
N ALA A 282 -16.53 -22.88 34.21
CA ALA A 282 -17.47 -23.98 34.34
C ALA A 282 -18.79 -23.67 33.61
N GLU A 283 -19.28 -22.45 33.67
CA GLU A 283 -20.50 -22.04 32.97
C GLU A 283 -20.32 -22.14 31.45
N VAL A 284 -19.16 -21.77 30.89
CA VAL A 284 -18.88 -21.97 29.46
C VAL A 284 -19.00 -23.44 29.06
N LEU A 285 -18.54 -24.37 29.90
CA LEU A 285 -18.73 -25.81 29.66
C LEU A 285 -20.19 -26.23 29.71
N VAL A 286 -20.98 -25.66 30.61
CA VAL A 286 -22.44 -25.90 30.69
C VAL A 286 -23.14 -25.36 29.42
N VAL A 287 -22.76 -24.19 28.93
CA VAL A 287 -23.28 -23.62 27.68
C VAL A 287 -22.95 -24.54 26.50
N ILE A 288 -21.71 -25.02 26.39
CA ILE A 288 -21.31 -25.99 25.36
C ILE A 288 -22.17 -27.26 25.45
N GLN A 289 -22.35 -27.81 26.65
CA GLN A 289 -23.20 -28.97 26.88
C GLN A 289 -24.65 -28.72 26.45
N LYS A 290 -25.18 -27.53 26.75
CA LYS A 290 -26.53 -27.13 26.35
C LYS A 290 -26.66 -27.05 24.84
N ILE A 291 -25.71 -26.43 24.15
CA ILE A 291 -25.65 -26.37 22.67
C ILE A 291 -25.67 -27.78 22.08
N ILE A 292 -24.81 -28.68 22.56
CA ILE A 292 -24.75 -30.06 22.06
C ILE A 292 -26.09 -30.78 22.24
N ASN A 293 -26.75 -30.58 23.38
CA ASN A 293 -28.05 -31.20 23.66
C ASN A 293 -29.20 -30.60 22.84
N THR A 294 -29.09 -29.33 22.44
CA THR A 294 -30.09 -28.66 21.59
C THR A 294 -30.03 -29.17 20.14
N PHE A 295 -28.84 -29.46 19.63
CA PHE A 295 -28.67 -29.98 18.26
C PHE A 295 -28.60 -31.51 18.25
N GLN A 296 -29.69 -32.16 17.84
CA GLN A 296 -29.80 -33.62 17.81
C GLN A 296 -28.64 -34.30 17.04
N SER A 297 -28.20 -33.69 15.93
CA SER A 297 -27.09 -34.17 15.11
C SER A 297 -25.72 -34.17 15.82
N LEU A 298 -25.58 -33.42 16.92
CA LEU A 298 -24.42 -33.42 17.81
C LEU A 298 -24.61 -34.37 18.99
N LYS A 299 -25.83 -34.43 19.54
CA LYS A 299 -26.19 -35.28 20.68
C LYS A 299 -25.89 -36.76 20.44
N ASP A 300 -26.14 -37.24 19.22
CA ASP A 300 -25.93 -38.65 18.86
C ASP A 300 -24.45 -39.00 18.59
N LYS A 301 -23.55 -38.01 18.65
CA LYS A 301 -22.11 -38.20 18.45
C LYS A 301 -21.38 -38.30 19.79
N LYS A 302 -20.35 -39.15 19.83
CA LYS A 302 -19.37 -39.16 20.92
C LYS A 302 -18.45 -37.96 20.78
N TYR A 303 -18.37 -37.12 21.81
CA TYR A 303 -17.45 -35.99 21.88
C TYR A 303 -16.61 -36.06 23.16
N TYR A 304 -15.47 -35.38 23.14
CA TYR A 304 -14.62 -35.17 24.29
C TYR A 304 -14.17 -33.72 24.31
N ILE A 305 -14.14 -33.10 25.49
CA ILE A 305 -13.68 -31.73 25.66
C ILE A 305 -12.23 -31.80 26.18
N GLN A 306 -11.29 -31.27 25.41
CA GLN A 306 -9.88 -31.18 25.83
C GLN A 306 -9.66 -29.85 26.54
N ILE A 307 -9.29 -29.92 27.81
CA ILE A 307 -9.01 -28.75 28.64
C ILE A 307 -7.51 -28.68 28.90
N ASN A 308 -6.94 -27.48 28.85
CA ASN A 308 -5.56 -27.19 29.21
C ASN A 308 -5.48 -25.80 29.83
N HIS A 309 -4.37 -25.49 30.49
CA HIS A 309 -4.10 -24.17 31.08
C HIS A 309 -2.73 -23.65 30.66
N VAL A 310 -2.64 -22.35 30.36
CA VAL A 310 -1.38 -21.74 29.90
C VAL A 310 -0.26 -21.88 30.93
N SER A 311 -0.56 -21.80 32.23
CA SER A 311 0.44 -21.98 33.29
C SER A 311 1.04 -23.38 33.32
N LEU A 312 0.26 -24.42 32.98
CA LEU A 312 0.78 -25.79 32.89
C LEU A 312 1.77 -25.88 31.73
N LEU A 313 1.41 -25.31 30.57
CA LEU A 313 2.29 -25.30 29.41
C LEU A 313 3.59 -24.52 29.68
N LYS A 314 3.49 -23.34 30.32
CA LYS A 314 4.66 -22.56 30.76
C LYS A 314 5.55 -23.37 31.71
N ALA A 315 4.96 -24.03 32.71
CA ALA A 315 5.70 -24.85 33.66
C ALA A 315 6.45 -25.99 32.96
N VAL A 316 5.81 -26.67 32.00
CA VAL A 316 6.47 -27.72 31.20
C VAL A 316 7.65 -27.15 30.41
N LEU A 317 7.51 -26.00 29.74
CA LEU A 317 8.61 -25.38 29.01
C LEU A 317 9.77 -24.98 29.93
N LEU A 318 9.46 -24.40 31.10
CA LEU A 318 10.47 -24.02 32.09
C LEU A 318 11.24 -25.24 32.62
N LEU A 319 10.55 -26.36 32.90
CA LEU A 319 11.19 -27.62 33.32
C LEU A 319 12.16 -28.17 32.28
N HIS A 320 11.97 -27.84 31.00
CA HIS A 320 12.86 -28.24 29.90
C HIS A 320 13.93 -27.17 29.59
N GLY A 321 14.11 -26.18 30.46
CA GLY A 321 15.15 -25.15 30.32
C GLY A 321 14.83 -24.08 29.27
N ILE A 322 13.58 -23.97 28.83
CA ILE A 322 13.17 -22.99 27.82
C ILE A 322 12.79 -21.68 28.51
N PRO A 323 13.50 -20.57 28.24
CA PRO A 323 13.26 -19.29 28.88
C PRO A 323 11.95 -18.64 28.40
N GLU A 324 11.32 -17.82 29.27
CA GLU A 324 9.98 -17.26 29.03
C GLU A 324 9.87 -16.38 27.79
N ASN A 325 10.94 -15.68 27.42
CA ASN A 325 10.99 -14.84 26.22
C ASN A 325 10.77 -15.63 24.92
N LEU A 326 11.03 -16.95 24.92
CA LEU A 326 10.80 -17.83 23.77
C LEU A 326 9.42 -18.50 23.79
N HIS A 327 8.66 -18.39 24.88
CA HIS A 327 7.40 -19.15 25.04
C HIS A 327 6.37 -18.77 23.97
N LEU A 328 6.22 -17.48 23.63
CA LEU A 328 5.26 -17.05 22.60
C LEU A 328 5.57 -17.64 21.23
N GLN A 329 6.86 -17.70 20.86
CA GLN A 329 7.32 -18.30 19.60
C GLN A 329 7.08 -19.82 19.62
N ILE A 330 7.27 -20.48 20.76
CA ILE A 330 7.00 -21.92 20.86
C ILE A 330 5.50 -22.21 20.81
N PHE A 331 4.67 -21.38 21.43
CA PHE A 331 3.21 -21.52 21.36
C PHE A 331 2.70 -21.42 19.93
N SER A 332 3.23 -20.49 19.12
CA SER A 332 2.86 -20.38 17.71
C SER A 332 3.30 -21.62 16.91
N LEU A 333 4.53 -22.11 17.11
CA LEU A 333 5.02 -23.34 16.46
C LEU A 333 4.19 -24.58 16.82
N LEU A 334 3.83 -24.75 18.11
CA LEU A 334 2.98 -25.85 18.57
C LEU A 334 1.57 -25.77 17.95
N ALA A 335 1.02 -24.56 17.82
CA ALA A 335 -0.28 -24.34 17.18
C ALA A 335 -0.23 -24.70 15.68
N GLU A 336 0.85 -24.32 14.98
CA GLU A 336 1.06 -24.69 13.58
C GLU A 336 1.21 -26.21 13.38
N ALA A 337 2.01 -26.86 14.23
CA ALA A 337 2.20 -28.31 14.18
C ALA A 337 0.86 -29.05 14.36
N LYS A 338 0.01 -28.59 15.28
CA LYS A 338 -1.35 -29.13 15.46
C LYS A 338 -2.22 -28.94 14.22
N SER A 339 -2.16 -27.78 13.57
CA SER A 339 -2.90 -27.50 12.34
C SER A 339 -2.46 -28.42 11.19
N LYS A 340 -1.14 -28.58 10.98
CA LYS A 340 -0.58 -29.49 9.97
C LYS A 340 -1.00 -30.95 10.23
N ARG A 341 -0.90 -31.42 11.48
CA ARG A 341 -1.33 -32.77 11.86
C ARG A 341 -2.82 -32.99 11.60
N LYS A 342 -3.68 -32.02 11.90
CA LYS A 342 -5.12 -32.09 11.60
C LYS A 342 -5.40 -32.14 10.09
N LYS A 343 -4.69 -31.34 9.27
CA LYS A 343 -4.82 -31.40 7.81
C LYS A 343 -4.46 -32.77 7.27
N ILE A 344 -3.33 -33.34 7.72
CA ILE A 344 -2.88 -34.68 7.32
C ILE A 344 -3.91 -35.74 7.74
N GLN A 345 -4.41 -35.70 8.98
CA GLN A 345 -5.44 -36.63 9.44
C GLN A 345 -6.78 -36.48 8.71
N GLY A 346 -7.12 -35.27 8.26
CA GLY A 346 -8.31 -35.02 7.44
C GLY A 346 -8.19 -35.64 6.06
N LEU A 347 -7.03 -35.47 5.41
CA LEU A 347 -6.72 -36.07 4.10
C LEU A 347 -6.72 -37.61 4.17
N LEU A 348 -6.17 -38.18 5.24
CA LEU A 348 -6.13 -39.64 5.46
C LEU A 348 -7.49 -40.27 5.78
N ARG A 349 -8.53 -39.47 6.08
CA ARG A 349 -9.91 -39.96 6.30
C ARG A 349 -10.80 -39.85 5.06
N GLN A 350 -10.30 -39.23 3.99
CA GLN A 350 -10.99 -39.08 2.70
C GLN A 350 -10.57 -40.14 1.68
N ASN A 351 -9.53 -40.93 2.00
CA ASN A 351 -9.16 -42.18 1.35
C ASN A 351 -9.55 -43.34 2.27
#